data_AF-A0A3C1RKV1-F1
#
_entry.id   AF-A0A3C1RKV1-F1
#
_cell.length_a   1.000
_cell.length_b   1.000
_cell.length_c   1.000
_cell.angle_alpha   90.00
_cell.angle_beta   90.00
_cell.angle_gamma   90.00
#
_symmetry.space_group_name_H-M   'P 1'
#
loop_
_entity.id
_entity.type
_entity.pdbx_description
1 polymer ?
#
loop_
_entity_poly.entity_id
_entity_poly.type
_entity_poly.pdbx_seq_one_letter_code
_entity_poly.pdbx_strand_id
1 'polypeptide(L)'
;MSDRFRDLLRQVGSGTHTSEPLTRSQAAEAMKLMLLGEATPAQIGAFFIAHRIRRPTGEELAGMLDTYEQIGPQLQSVASAPFVLGCPYDGRSRTAPMAPLTALILVTAGVRVILHGGQRMPTKEGIPLIEIWQGLGLDWSKLSLAQVQKVFAELGLGFVYLPQHFLAAEKLVTYRREIGKRPPIATMELIWKPYLGQATVVSGYVHPPTETMFRQTFHWRGVTDFITVKGLEGSCDLPRDRTCIIGLHQPSQQTQIVKYPTKILTQNPGLDDIFFERLLLHPRDYGFDGREITLSSTPILIEQIQTVLSGQTSEFMKAAIWNGGFYLWRAGVCQDLESGLSSAESLLTEGKVQAKLQEIQDYFLNRD
;
A
#
# COMPACT_ATOMS: atom_id res chain seq x y z
N MET A 1 30.40 -7.05 14.32
CA MET A 1 29.26 -7.02 15.26
C MET A 1 29.09 -5.57 15.68
N SER A 2 27.91 -4.97 15.50
CA SER A 2 27.69 -3.57 15.90
C SER A 2 27.27 -3.50 17.37
N ASP A 3 28.11 -2.94 18.24
CA ASP A 3 27.76 -2.72 19.65
C ASP A 3 26.60 -1.73 19.79
N ARG A 4 26.57 -0.69 18.94
CA ARG A 4 25.46 0.29 18.87
C ARG A 4 24.12 -0.39 18.60
N PHE A 5 24.08 -1.28 17.61
CA PHE A 5 22.85 -2.03 17.30
C PHE A 5 22.43 -2.96 18.44
N ARG A 6 23.42 -3.55 19.15
CA ARG A 6 23.13 -4.42 20.30
C ARG A 6 22.41 -3.66 21.41
N ASP A 7 22.73 -2.39 21.64
CA ASP A 7 22.08 -1.60 22.68
C ASP A 7 20.64 -1.24 22.32
N LEU A 8 20.38 -0.90 21.04
CA LEU A 8 19.01 -0.74 20.52
C LEU A 8 18.19 -2.03 20.63
N LEU A 9 18.81 -3.18 20.31
CA LEU A 9 18.19 -4.50 20.46
C LEU A 9 17.87 -4.82 21.93
N ARG A 10 18.76 -4.48 22.87
CA ARG A 10 18.53 -4.70 24.31
C ARG A 10 17.34 -3.91 24.81
N GLN A 11 17.18 -2.66 24.38
CA GLN A 11 16.04 -1.83 24.78
C GLN A 11 14.69 -2.44 24.34
N VAL A 12 14.61 -2.93 23.10
CA VAL A 12 13.36 -3.53 22.59
C VAL A 12 13.15 -5.00 22.99
N GLY A 13 14.21 -5.67 23.44
CA GLY A 13 14.26 -7.11 23.71
C GLY A 13 14.49 -7.50 25.17
N SER A 14 14.44 -6.56 26.11
CA SER A 14 14.76 -6.79 27.53
C SER A 14 13.71 -7.62 28.30
N GLY A 15 12.51 -7.84 27.74
CA GLY A 15 11.45 -8.67 28.35
C GLY A 15 10.05 -8.07 28.25
N THR A 16 9.03 -8.82 28.66
CA THR A 16 7.61 -8.42 28.55
C THR A 16 7.26 -7.18 29.38
N HIS A 17 7.96 -6.97 30.50
CA HIS A 17 7.69 -5.88 31.45
C HIS A 17 8.78 -4.81 31.47
N THR A 18 9.89 -5.05 30.79
CA THR A 18 11.10 -4.22 30.83
C THR A 18 11.47 -3.66 29.47
N SER A 19 10.81 -4.11 28.39
CA SER A 19 11.05 -3.58 27.05
C SER A 19 10.44 -2.19 26.90
N GLU A 20 11.24 -1.30 26.33
CA GLU A 20 10.88 0.08 26.09
C GLU A 20 10.81 0.34 24.57
N PRO A 21 9.91 1.21 24.12
CA PRO A 21 9.93 1.65 22.73
C PRO A 21 11.22 2.39 22.43
N LEU A 22 11.72 2.28 21.20
CA LEU A 22 12.75 3.19 20.70
C LEU A 22 12.13 4.57 20.47
N THR A 23 12.91 5.63 20.68
CA THR A 23 12.56 6.96 20.15
C THR A 23 12.60 6.94 18.62
N ARG A 24 12.03 7.97 17.98
CA ARG A 24 12.10 8.15 16.52
C ARG A 24 13.53 8.07 15.99
N SER A 25 14.48 8.76 16.64
CA SER A 25 15.89 8.77 16.21
C SER A 25 16.59 7.42 16.39
N GLN A 26 16.30 6.71 17.49
CA GLN A 26 16.81 5.38 17.74
C GLN A 26 16.27 4.35 16.74
N ALA A 27 14.99 4.43 16.38
CA ALA A 27 14.39 3.57 15.37
C ALA A 27 14.95 3.85 13.96
N ALA A 28 15.22 5.13 13.64
CA ALA A 28 15.91 5.51 12.41
C ALA A 28 17.33 4.93 12.36
N GLU A 29 18.10 5.05 13.46
CA GLU A 29 19.43 4.47 13.59
C GLU A 29 19.42 2.95 13.43
N ALA A 30 18.50 2.25 14.12
CA ALA A 30 18.35 0.80 13.97
C ALA A 30 18.11 0.42 12.50
N MET A 31 17.16 1.08 11.84
CA MET A 31 16.86 0.83 10.43
C MET A 31 18.08 1.08 9.53
N LYS A 32 18.83 2.16 9.79
CA LYS A 32 20.02 2.54 9.01
C LYS A 32 21.13 1.50 9.15
N LEU A 33 21.42 1.07 10.38
CA LEU A 33 22.43 0.03 10.65
C LEU A 33 22.07 -1.31 9.99
N MET A 34 20.78 -1.66 9.90
CA MET A 34 20.32 -2.84 9.16
C MET A 34 20.51 -2.68 7.65
N LEU A 35 20.09 -1.55 7.07
CA LEU A 35 20.17 -1.31 5.62
C LEU A 35 21.61 -1.17 5.11
N LEU A 36 22.51 -0.60 5.93
CA LEU A 36 23.93 -0.46 5.60
C LEU A 36 24.75 -1.74 5.87
N GLY A 37 24.12 -2.79 6.42
CA GLY A 37 24.79 -4.06 6.69
C GLY A 37 25.75 -4.03 7.89
N GLU A 38 25.59 -3.07 8.80
CA GLU A 38 26.42 -2.96 10.02
C GLU A 38 25.92 -3.89 11.14
N ALA A 39 24.62 -4.19 11.17
CA ALA A 39 24.04 -5.19 12.05
C ALA A 39 24.25 -6.61 11.49
N THR A 40 24.62 -7.57 12.34
CA THR A 40 24.81 -8.96 11.90
C THR A 40 23.46 -9.65 11.64
N PRO A 41 23.40 -10.73 10.84
CA PRO A 41 22.17 -11.51 10.64
C PRO A 41 21.49 -11.92 11.95
N ALA A 42 22.25 -12.36 12.95
CA ALA A 42 21.72 -12.72 14.27
C ALA A 42 21.10 -11.52 15.00
N GLN A 43 21.74 -10.35 14.93
CA GLN A 43 21.20 -9.11 15.51
C GLN A 43 19.90 -8.69 14.82
N ILE A 44 19.86 -8.73 13.48
CA ILE A 44 18.66 -8.39 12.69
C ILE A 44 17.52 -9.34 13.01
N GLY A 45 17.78 -10.65 13.04
CA GLY A 45 16.76 -11.66 13.35
C GLY A 45 16.19 -11.49 14.76
N ALA A 46 17.06 -11.27 15.75
CA ALA A 46 16.65 -10.98 17.13
C ALA A 46 15.80 -9.70 17.20
N PHE A 47 16.20 -8.63 16.50
CA PHE A 47 15.46 -7.37 16.45
C PHE A 47 14.07 -7.56 15.85
N PHE A 48 13.95 -8.24 14.72
CA PHE A 48 12.66 -8.50 14.06
C PHE A 48 11.70 -9.29 14.96
N ILE A 49 12.18 -10.30 15.69
CA ILE A 49 11.33 -11.09 16.57
C ILE A 49 10.98 -10.35 17.86
N ALA A 50 11.95 -9.71 18.53
CA ALA A 50 11.70 -8.93 19.74
C ALA A 50 10.67 -7.83 19.46
N HIS A 51 10.84 -7.09 18.37
CA HIS A 51 9.98 -5.98 17.98
C HIS A 51 8.60 -6.47 17.47
N ARG A 52 8.53 -7.66 16.85
CA ARG A 52 7.25 -8.33 16.55
C ARG A 52 6.47 -8.68 17.82
N ILE A 53 7.13 -9.20 18.86
CA ILE A 53 6.51 -9.61 20.12
C ILE A 53 6.02 -8.38 20.89
N ARG A 54 6.88 -7.37 21.05
CA ARG A 54 6.56 -6.11 21.75
C ARG A 54 5.49 -5.28 21.03
N ARG A 55 5.50 -5.36 19.70
CA ARG A 55 4.77 -4.51 18.73
C ARG A 55 5.35 -3.08 18.65
N PRO A 56 5.73 -2.61 17.45
CA PRO A 56 6.22 -1.25 17.27
C PRO A 56 5.17 -0.21 17.65
N THR A 57 5.60 0.95 18.11
CA THR A 57 4.79 2.17 18.19
C THR A 57 4.79 2.90 16.85
N GLY A 58 3.86 3.85 16.65
CA GLY A 58 3.89 4.70 15.46
C GLY A 58 5.12 5.61 15.36
N GLU A 59 5.70 6.01 16.50
CA GLU A 59 6.95 6.80 16.53
C GLU A 59 8.13 5.99 15.96
N GLU A 60 8.21 4.70 16.31
CA GLU A 60 9.26 3.82 15.82
C GLU A 60 9.13 3.57 14.32
N LEU A 61 7.91 3.35 13.83
CA LEU A 61 7.68 3.23 12.38
C LEU A 61 8.02 4.53 11.64
N ALA A 62 7.75 5.69 12.25
CA ALA A 62 8.13 6.98 11.69
C ALA A 62 9.65 7.09 11.54
N GLY A 63 10.41 6.72 12.57
CA GLY A 63 11.88 6.69 12.52
C GLY A 63 12.41 5.74 11.45
N MET A 64 11.86 4.53 11.36
CA MET A 64 12.26 3.58 10.30
C MET A 64 11.97 4.14 8.89
N LEU A 65 10.83 4.81 8.72
CA LEU A 65 10.47 5.46 7.45
C LEU A 65 11.35 6.67 7.12
N ASP A 66 11.82 7.43 8.12
CA ASP A 66 12.77 8.53 7.89
C ASP A 66 14.06 8.01 7.26
N THR A 67 14.55 6.85 7.71
CA THR A 67 15.70 6.20 7.07
C THR A 67 15.37 5.74 5.64
N TYR A 68 14.19 5.15 5.41
CA TYR A 68 13.74 4.79 4.06
C TYR A 68 13.68 6.01 3.13
N GLU A 69 13.24 7.16 3.63
CA GLU A 69 13.25 8.42 2.89
C GLU A 69 14.67 8.95 2.65
N GLN A 70 15.56 8.84 3.64
CA GLN A 70 16.92 9.34 3.53
C GLN A 70 17.79 8.59 2.50
N ILE A 71 17.65 7.27 2.39
CA ILE A 71 18.56 6.44 1.56
C ILE A 71 17.86 5.57 0.52
N GLY A 72 16.53 5.48 0.56
CA GLY A 72 15.74 4.68 -0.37
C GLY A 72 15.40 5.42 -1.67
N PRO A 73 14.81 4.71 -2.64
CA PRO A 73 14.39 5.31 -3.90
C PRO A 73 13.22 6.28 -3.69
N GLN A 74 13.26 7.38 -4.43
CA GLN A 74 12.17 8.35 -4.50
C GLN A 74 11.91 8.76 -5.94
N LEU A 75 10.68 8.59 -6.39
CA LEU A 75 10.18 9.27 -7.59
C LEU A 75 10.08 10.77 -7.29
N GLN A 76 10.47 11.59 -8.26
CA GLN A 76 10.49 13.04 -8.16
C GLN A 76 9.08 13.63 -8.33
N SER A 77 8.86 14.79 -7.69
CA SER A 77 7.58 15.47 -7.73
C SER A 77 7.16 15.81 -9.16
N VAL A 78 5.88 15.63 -9.46
CA VAL A 78 5.22 16.03 -10.70
C VAL A 78 4.07 16.99 -10.39
N ALA A 79 3.39 17.49 -11.43
CA ALA A 79 2.41 18.58 -11.30
C ALA A 79 1.22 18.27 -10.38
N SER A 80 0.82 17.00 -10.27
CA SER A 80 -0.26 16.58 -9.36
C SER A 80 0.22 15.51 -8.39
N ALA A 81 -0.21 15.62 -7.13
CA ALA A 81 0.06 14.59 -6.11
C ALA A 81 -0.51 13.23 -6.56
N PRO A 82 0.26 12.14 -6.43
CA PRO A 82 -0.22 10.79 -6.75
C PRO A 82 -0.93 10.14 -5.56
N PHE A 83 -1.71 9.11 -5.86
CA PHE A 83 -2.08 8.10 -4.89
C PHE A 83 -0.94 7.08 -4.76
N VAL A 84 -0.53 6.76 -3.54
CA VAL A 84 0.40 5.66 -3.26
C VAL A 84 -0.38 4.50 -2.67
N LEU A 85 -0.54 3.42 -3.43
CA LEU A 85 -1.30 2.25 -3.01
C LEU A 85 -0.40 1.23 -2.31
N GLY A 86 -0.42 1.23 -0.97
CA GLY A 86 0.35 0.35 -0.10
C GLY A 86 -0.27 -1.05 0.01
N CYS A 87 0.18 -1.97 -0.84
CA CYS A 87 -0.22 -3.38 -0.81
C CYS A 87 0.78 -4.25 0.00
N PRO A 88 0.33 -5.34 0.65
CA PRO A 88 1.21 -6.27 1.34
C PRO A 88 2.24 -6.88 0.41
N TYR A 89 3.51 -6.76 0.77
CA TYR A 89 4.59 -7.30 -0.06
C TYR A 89 4.61 -8.83 -0.04
N ASP A 90 4.11 -9.46 1.04
CA ASP A 90 3.92 -10.92 1.10
C ASP A 90 2.84 -11.47 0.16
N GLY A 91 2.23 -10.59 -0.63
CA GLY A 91 1.31 -10.93 -1.70
C GLY A 91 -0.06 -11.37 -1.23
N ARG A 92 -0.85 -11.85 -2.19
CA ARG A 92 -2.19 -12.40 -1.96
C ARG A 92 -2.19 -13.89 -2.21
N SER A 93 -2.85 -14.66 -1.33
CA SER A 93 -2.88 -16.12 -1.43
C SER A 93 -4.30 -16.69 -1.44
N ARG A 94 -5.33 -15.87 -1.19
CA ARG A 94 -6.72 -16.35 -1.14
C ARG A 94 -7.65 -15.60 -2.07
N THR A 95 -7.46 -14.30 -2.22
CA THR A 95 -8.39 -13.43 -2.96
C THR A 95 -7.66 -12.70 -4.08
N ALA A 96 -8.32 -12.53 -5.22
CA ALA A 96 -7.76 -11.87 -6.40
C ALA A 96 -7.35 -10.41 -6.09
N PRO A 97 -6.12 -9.98 -6.40
CA PRO A 97 -5.68 -8.59 -6.22
C PRO A 97 -6.37 -7.64 -7.21
N MET A 98 -6.99 -6.57 -6.71
CA MET A 98 -7.65 -5.55 -7.56
C MET A 98 -6.78 -4.33 -7.84
N ALA A 99 -5.70 -4.13 -7.08
CA ALA A 99 -4.85 -2.95 -7.18
C ALA A 99 -4.33 -2.62 -8.59
N PRO A 100 -3.90 -3.58 -9.45
CA PRO A 100 -3.49 -3.26 -10.82
C PRO A 100 -4.62 -2.69 -11.69
N LEU A 101 -5.82 -3.28 -11.66
CA LEU A 101 -6.98 -2.73 -12.38
C LEU A 101 -7.42 -1.39 -11.80
N THR A 102 -7.41 -1.25 -10.47
CA THR A 102 -7.74 0.01 -9.79
C THR A 102 -6.80 1.12 -10.24
N ALA A 103 -5.49 0.84 -10.29
CA ALA A 103 -4.50 1.79 -10.78
C ALA A 103 -4.73 2.15 -12.25
N LEU A 104 -5.03 1.18 -13.12
CA LEU A 104 -5.33 1.42 -14.53
C LEU A 104 -6.58 2.30 -14.72
N ILE A 105 -7.66 2.06 -13.95
CA ILE A 105 -8.87 2.89 -13.96
C ILE A 105 -8.52 4.34 -13.57
N LEU A 106 -7.76 4.52 -12.48
CA LEU A 106 -7.36 5.84 -11.99
C LEU A 106 -6.50 6.61 -12.99
N VAL A 107 -5.45 6.00 -13.55
CA VAL A 107 -4.59 6.67 -14.54
C VAL A 107 -5.31 6.95 -15.85
N THR A 108 -6.29 6.13 -16.22
CA THR A 108 -7.19 6.41 -17.36
C THR A 108 -8.02 7.67 -17.12
N ALA A 109 -8.40 7.94 -15.87
CA ALA A 109 -9.10 9.16 -15.45
C ALA A 109 -8.17 10.34 -15.12
N GLY A 110 -6.86 10.23 -15.40
CA GLY A 110 -5.87 11.27 -15.16
C GLY A 110 -5.33 11.35 -13.72
N VAL A 111 -5.72 10.43 -12.84
CA VAL A 111 -5.20 10.34 -11.47
C VAL A 111 -3.87 9.60 -11.49
N ARG A 112 -2.81 10.22 -10.99
CA ARG A 112 -1.48 9.60 -10.91
C ARG A 112 -1.44 8.56 -9.79
N VAL A 113 -0.86 7.40 -10.07
CA VAL A 113 -0.78 6.28 -9.14
C VAL A 113 0.63 5.74 -9.06
N ILE A 114 1.11 5.57 -7.84
CA ILE A 114 2.33 4.84 -7.52
C ILE A 114 1.95 3.59 -6.75
N LEU A 115 2.47 2.47 -7.20
CA LEU A 115 2.49 1.22 -6.45
C LEU A 115 3.94 0.86 -6.13
N HIS A 116 4.12 -0.02 -5.17
CA HIS A 116 5.43 -0.55 -4.83
C HIS A 116 5.28 -1.98 -4.33
N GLY A 117 6.33 -2.77 -4.48
CA GLY A 117 6.30 -4.18 -4.11
C GLY A 117 7.62 -4.87 -4.42
N GLY A 118 7.67 -6.17 -4.17
CA GLY A 118 8.84 -7.01 -4.46
C GLY A 118 8.45 -8.30 -5.16
N GLN A 119 9.33 -9.29 -5.07
CA GLN A 119 9.03 -10.67 -5.45
C GLN A 119 8.16 -11.35 -4.39
N ARG A 120 7.86 -12.63 -4.63
CA ARG A 120 7.28 -13.50 -3.61
C ARG A 120 8.13 -13.49 -2.33
N MET A 121 7.47 -13.21 -1.22
CA MET A 121 8.15 -13.12 0.05
C MET A 121 7.29 -13.64 1.21
N PRO A 122 7.95 -14.01 2.32
CA PRO A 122 7.28 -14.50 3.51
C PRO A 122 6.36 -13.45 4.14
N THR A 123 5.29 -13.88 4.81
CA THR A 123 5.04 -15.29 5.22
C THR A 123 4.10 -16.05 4.30
N LYS A 124 3.37 -15.38 3.41
CA LYS A 124 2.35 -16.04 2.59
C LYS A 124 2.93 -16.65 1.32
N GLU A 125 4.03 -16.10 0.79
CA GLU A 125 4.52 -16.41 -0.55
C GLU A 125 3.41 -16.24 -1.62
N GLY A 126 2.51 -15.27 -1.38
CA GLY A 126 1.37 -15.00 -2.25
C GLY A 126 1.79 -14.37 -3.57
N ILE A 127 0.87 -14.25 -4.52
CA ILE A 127 1.13 -13.58 -5.79
C ILE A 127 1.51 -12.11 -5.52
N PRO A 128 2.70 -11.65 -5.98
CA PRO A 128 3.12 -10.27 -5.87
C PRO A 128 2.57 -9.46 -7.05
N LEU A 129 2.47 -8.14 -6.88
CA LEU A 129 2.01 -7.25 -7.96
C LEU A 129 2.85 -7.35 -9.23
N ILE A 130 4.16 -7.61 -9.11
CA ILE A 130 5.06 -7.70 -10.27
C ILE A 130 4.67 -8.83 -11.24
N GLU A 131 4.22 -9.99 -10.74
CA GLU A 131 3.78 -11.10 -11.60
C GLU A 131 2.49 -10.75 -12.34
N ILE A 132 1.61 -9.96 -11.71
CA ILE A 132 0.38 -9.50 -12.36
C ILE A 132 0.72 -8.51 -13.47
N TRP A 133 1.59 -7.54 -13.19
CA TRP A 133 2.02 -6.57 -14.20
C TRP A 133 2.72 -7.25 -15.38
N GLN A 134 3.59 -8.23 -15.14
CA GLN A 134 4.22 -9.02 -16.20
C GLN A 134 3.19 -9.80 -17.03
N GLY A 135 2.17 -10.39 -16.40
CA GLY A 135 1.06 -11.04 -17.11
C GLY A 135 0.22 -10.07 -17.94
N LEU A 136 0.23 -8.78 -17.60
CA LEU A 136 -0.36 -7.68 -18.38
C LEU A 136 0.66 -7.03 -19.34
N GLY A 137 1.81 -7.64 -19.61
CA GLY A 137 2.81 -7.12 -20.55
C GLY A 137 3.67 -5.97 -20.03
N LEU A 138 3.58 -5.61 -18.75
CA LEU A 138 4.35 -4.54 -18.13
C LEU A 138 5.42 -5.08 -17.18
N ASP A 139 6.63 -5.29 -17.70
CA ASP A 139 7.74 -5.81 -16.90
C ASP A 139 8.55 -4.70 -16.22
N TRP A 140 8.03 -4.21 -15.09
CA TRP A 140 8.68 -3.18 -14.28
C TRP A 140 10.03 -3.59 -13.69
N SER A 141 10.30 -4.91 -13.59
CA SER A 141 11.53 -5.43 -13.00
C SER A 141 12.78 -5.08 -13.82
N LYS A 142 12.59 -4.79 -15.11
CA LYS A 142 13.65 -4.41 -16.05
C LYS A 142 13.95 -2.92 -16.06
N LEU A 143 13.22 -2.11 -15.29
CA LEU A 143 13.36 -0.67 -15.32
C LEU A 143 14.29 -0.14 -14.25
N SER A 144 15.15 0.79 -14.65
CA SER A 144 15.80 1.71 -13.71
C SER A 144 14.78 2.66 -13.08
N LEU A 145 15.09 3.22 -11.92
CA LEU A 145 14.22 4.20 -11.27
C LEU A 145 13.98 5.44 -12.15
N ALA A 146 14.98 5.84 -12.95
CA ALA A 146 14.85 6.94 -13.91
C ALA A 146 13.84 6.62 -15.03
N GLN A 147 13.79 5.38 -15.52
CA GLN A 147 12.78 4.96 -16.48
C GLN A 147 11.39 4.89 -15.85
N VAL A 148 11.28 4.40 -14.60
CA VAL A 148 10.01 4.46 -13.84
C VAL A 148 9.54 5.91 -13.70
N GLN A 149 10.44 6.85 -13.42
CA GLN A 149 10.12 8.27 -13.33
C GLN A 149 9.55 8.82 -14.64
N LYS A 150 10.12 8.46 -15.79
CA LYS A 150 9.60 8.90 -17.10
C LYS A 150 8.17 8.39 -17.33
N VAL A 151 7.95 7.09 -17.14
CA VAL A 151 6.61 6.48 -17.27
C VAL A 151 5.61 7.14 -16.33
N PHE A 152 6.01 7.37 -15.08
CA PHE A 152 5.15 7.99 -14.08
C PHE A 152 4.81 9.45 -14.43
N ALA A 153 5.79 10.23 -14.90
CA ALA A 153 5.56 11.62 -15.27
C ALA A 153 4.64 11.76 -16.48
N GLU A 154 4.84 10.92 -17.50
CA GLU A 154 4.14 10.99 -18.79
C GLU A 154 2.78 10.29 -18.77
N LEU A 155 2.72 9.07 -18.21
CA LEU A 155 1.53 8.20 -18.28
C LEU A 155 0.80 8.08 -16.94
N GLY A 156 1.36 8.66 -15.86
CA GLY A 156 0.73 8.70 -14.55
C GLY A 156 0.86 7.44 -13.71
N LEU A 157 1.45 6.35 -14.24
CA LEU A 157 1.65 5.08 -13.52
C LEU A 157 3.12 4.88 -13.14
N GLY A 158 3.39 4.61 -11.87
CA GLY A 158 4.71 4.22 -11.37
C GLY A 158 4.68 2.93 -10.56
N PHE A 159 5.70 2.08 -10.71
CA PHE A 159 5.91 0.92 -9.85
C PHE A 159 7.35 0.89 -9.34
N VAL A 160 7.52 1.06 -8.02
CA VAL A 160 8.82 0.94 -7.36
C VAL A 160 9.02 -0.52 -6.93
N TYR A 161 9.92 -1.20 -7.63
CA TYR A 161 10.24 -2.62 -7.46
C TYR A 161 11.44 -2.79 -6.54
N LEU A 162 11.20 -3.30 -5.33
CA LEU A 162 12.17 -3.39 -4.24
C LEU A 162 13.51 -4.03 -4.65
N PRO A 163 13.54 -5.19 -5.34
CA PRO A 163 14.80 -5.85 -5.70
C PRO A 163 15.70 -5.03 -6.63
N GLN A 164 15.12 -4.18 -7.47
CA GLN A 164 15.85 -3.36 -8.44
C GLN A 164 16.15 -1.96 -7.88
N HIS A 165 15.22 -1.37 -7.13
CA HIS A 165 15.30 0.05 -6.75
C HIS A 165 15.79 0.26 -5.31
N PHE A 166 15.72 -0.75 -4.45
CA PHE A 166 16.17 -0.63 -3.06
C PHE A 166 16.86 -1.92 -2.55
N LEU A 167 18.00 -2.26 -3.15
CA LEU A 167 18.74 -3.48 -2.86
C LEU A 167 19.08 -3.66 -1.36
N ALA A 168 19.33 -2.56 -0.64
CA ALA A 168 19.57 -2.60 0.81
C ALA A 168 18.39 -3.15 1.60
N ALA A 169 17.16 -2.75 1.24
CA ALA A 169 15.94 -3.28 1.85
C ALA A 169 15.64 -4.71 1.37
N GLU A 170 15.90 -5.01 0.09
CA GLU A 170 15.75 -6.37 -0.45
C GLU A 170 16.60 -7.40 0.30
N LYS A 171 17.84 -7.06 0.68
CA LYS A 171 18.70 -7.95 1.48
C LYS A 171 18.06 -8.42 2.79
N LEU A 172 17.15 -7.61 3.37
CA LEU A 172 16.44 -7.97 4.59
C LEU A 172 15.37 -9.06 4.36
N VAL A 173 14.91 -9.26 3.11
CA VAL A 173 13.94 -10.28 2.74
C VAL A 173 14.48 -11.69 3.01
N THR A 174 15.79 -11.92 2.83
CA THR A 174 16.43 -13.20 3.16
C THR A 174 16.24 -13.54 4.63
N TYR A 175 16.50 -12.59 5.54
CA TYR A 175 16.30 -12.81 6.98
C TYR A 175 14.82 -13.02 7.32
N ARG A 176 13.90 -12.31 6.64
CA ARG A 176 12.46 -12.55 6.81
C ARG A 176 12.08 -13.99 6.46
N ARG A 177 12.73 -14.57 5.44
CA ARG A 177 12.46 -15.93 4.96
C ARG A 177 12.96 -16.97 5.95
N GLU A 178 14.17 -16.78 6.47
CA GLU A 178 14.74 -17.64 7.52
C GLU A 178 13.90 -17.61 8.80
N ILE A 179 13.39 -16.42 9.18
CA ILE A 179 12.57 -16.25 10.39
C ILE A 179 11.16 -16.84 10.24
N GLY A 180 10.59 -16.80 9.04
CA GLY A 180 9.24 -17.34 8.77
C GLY A 180 8.10 -16.61 9.48
N LYS A 181 8.33 -15.38 9.96
CA LYS A 181 7.32 -14.51 10.59
C LYS A 181 7.35 -13.11 10.01
N ARG A 182 6.20 -12.44 9.99
CA ARG A 182 6.09 -11.06 9.51
C ARG A 182 6.81 -10.10 10.47
N PRO A 183 7.90 -9.43 10.06
CA PRO A 183 8.55 -8.45 10.92
C PRO A 183 7.77 -7.12 10.94
N PRO A 184 8.07 -6.20 11.87
CA PRO A 184 7.55 -4.83 11.89
C PRO A 184 7.75 -4.06 10.58
N ILE A 185 8.87 -4.25 9.90
CA ILE A 185 9.16 -3.59 8.61
C ILE A 185 8.11 -3.91 7.54
N ALA A 186 7.49 -5.10 7.58
CA ALA A 186 6.42 -5.45 6.65
C ALA A 186 5.11 -4.69 6.92
N THR A 187 4.93 -4.16 8.14
CA THR A 187 3.80 -3.27 8.47
C THR A 187 4.12 -1.85 8.05
N MET A 188 5.35 -1.40 8.28
CA MET A 188 5.86 -0.11 7.82
C MET A 188 5.81 0.03 6.29
N GLU A 189 6.16 -1.03 5.55
CA GLU A 189 6.13 -1.06 4.08
C GLU A 189 4.74 -0.73 3.51
N LEU A 190 3.65 -0.99 4.24
CA LEU A 190 2.27 -0.68 3.81
C LEU A 190 1.95 0.82 3.78
N ILE A 191 2.77 1.64 4.43
CA ILE A 191 2.65 3.10 4.50
C ILE A 191 3.90 3.79 3.98
N TRP A 192 4.77 3.06 3.26
CA TRP A 192 5.92 3.64 2.60
C TRP A 192 5.48 4.51 1.43
N LYS A 193 6.09 5.69 1.32
CA LYS A 193 5.84 6.67 0.26
C LYS A 193 7.15 6.89 -0.53
N PRO A 194 7.44 6.12 -1.58
CA PRO A 194 8.65 6.29 -2.40
C PRO A 194 8.50 7.45 -3.41
N TYR A 195 8.05 8.61 -2.93
CA TYR A 195 7.76 9.80 -3.73
C TYR A 195 8.12 11.06 -2.96
N LEU A 196 8.81 11.97 -3.64
CA LEU A 196 9.17 13.29 -3.12
C LEU A 196 7.99 14.25 -3.28
N GLY A 197 7.53 14.83 -2.17
CA GLY A 197 6.40 15.76 -2.15
C GLY A 197 5.12 15.19 -1.53
N GLN A 198 4.00 15.87 -1.76
CA GLN A 198 2.68 15.47 -1.26
C GLN A 198 2.11 14.30 -2.08
N ALA A 199 1.50 13.35 -1.40
CA ALA A 199 0.80 12.22 -2.01
C ALA A 199 -0.28 11.70 -1.05
N THR A 200 -1.37 11.18 -1.61
CA THR A 200 -2.38 10.46 -0.83
C THR A 200 -1.85 9.06 -0.54
N VAL A 201 -1.51 8.76 0.71
CA VAL A 201 -1.02 7.43 1.10
C VAL A 201 -2.22 6.53 1.43
N VAL A 202 -2.46 5.52 0.60
CA VAL A 202 -3.50 4.51 0.84
C VAL A 202 -2.87 3.27 1.44
N SER A 203 -3.38 2.80 2.57
CA SER A 203 -2.80 1.65 3.27
C SER A 203 -3.84 0.64 3.71
N GLY A 204 -3.59 -0.62 3.36
CA GLY A 204 -4.41 -1.73 3.79
C GLY A 204 -4.03 -2.26 5.17
N TYR A 205 -5.01 -2.73 5.94
CA TYR A 205 -4.79 -3.40 7.21
C TYR A 205 -5.83 -4.49 7.49
N VAL A 206 -5.53 -5.39 8.44
CA VAL A 206 -6.44 -6.48 8.84
C VAL A 206 -7.02 -6.30 10.25
N HIS A 207 -6.26 -5.69 11.16
CA HIS A 207 -6.62 -5.52 12.57
C HIS A 207 -6.61 -4.04 12.97
N PRO A 208 -7.64 -3.52 13.66
CA PRO A 208 -7.72 -2.11 14.04
C PRO A 208 -6.48 -1.50 14.72
N PRO A 209 -5.72 -2.21 15.58
CA PRO A 209 -4.51 -1.65 16.18
C PRO A 209 -3.44 -1.22 15.16
N THR A 210 -3.38 -1.87 13.99
CA THR A 210 -2.46 -1.49 12.92
C THR A 210 -2.82 -0.13 12.34
N GLU A 211 -4.11 0.19 12.20
CA GLU A 211 -4.54 1.49 11.72
C GLU A 211 -4.21 2.61 12.72
N THR A 212 -4.42 2.38 14.02
CA THR A 212 -4.01 3.35 15.06
C THR A 212 -2.51 3.64 14.97
N MET A 213 -1.70 2.61 14.76
CA MET A 213 -0.27 2.73 14.57
C MET A 213 0.10 3.51 13.30
N PHE A 214 -0.59 3.27 12.18
CA PHE A 214 -0.41 4.06 10.95
C PHE A 214 -0.75 5.53 11.17
N ARG A 215 -1.87 5.84 11.83
CA ARG A 215 -2.27 7.21 12.14
C ARG A 215 -1.25 7.94 13.02
N GLN A 216 -0.72 7.26 14.04
CA GLN A 216 0.38 7.80 14.85
C GLN A 216 1.64 8.05 14.00
N THR A 217 1.99 7.10 13.13
CA THR A 217 3.14 7.24 12.22
C THR A 217 2.98 8.45 11.29
N PHE A 218 1.79 8.61 10.70
CA PHE A 218 1.45 9.74 9.85
C PHE A 218 1.53 11.07 10.60
N HIS A 219 1.02 11.13 11.82
CA HIS A 219 1.14 12.31 12.69
C HIS A 219 2.61 12.68 12.93
N TRP A 220 3.45 11.73 13.33
CA TRP A 220 4.90 11.97 13.53
C TRP A 220 5.61 12.45 12.27
N ARG A 221 5.19 11.98 11.10
CA ARG A 221 5.76 12.36 9.81
C ARG A 221 5.08 13.56 9.12
N GLY A 222 4.06 14.16 9.75
CA GLY A 222 3.30 15.25 9.15
C GLY A 222 2.55 14.86 7.87
N VAL A 223 2.20 13.58 7.71
CA VAL A 223 1.41 13.10 6.56
C VAL A 223 -0.07 13.37 6.85
N THR A 224 -0.64 14.31 6.12
CA THR A 224 -2.02 14.77 6.29
C THR A 224 -2.97 14.26 5.20
N ASP A 225 -2.48 13.52 4.22
CA ASP A 225 -3.33 12.95 3.18
C ASP A 225 -3.14 11.43 3.14
N PHE A 226 -4.08 10.74 3.78
CA PHE A 226 -4.06 9.29 3.85
C PHE A 226 -5.47 8.69 3.86
N ILE A 227 -5.54 7.46 3.36
CA ILE A 227 -6.70 6.59 3.39
C ILE A 227 -6.27 5.26 4.00
N THR A 228 -6.94 4.81 5.06
CA THR A 228 -6.71 3.48 5.65
C THR A 228 -7.88 2.57 5.29
N VAL A 229 -7.61 1.36 4.83
CA VAL A 229 -8.66 0.42 4.39
C VAL A 229 -8.50 -0.89 5.14
N LYS A 230 -9.56 -1.38 5.81
CA LYS A 230 -9.60 -2.75 6.34
C LYS A 230 -9.84 -3.76 5.20
N GLY A 231 -8.90 -3.79 4.27
CA GLY A 231 -9.08 -4.43 2.98
C GLY A 231 -8.76 -5.93 2.96
N LEU A 232 -8.93 -6.52 1.79
CA LEU A 232 -8.74 -7.94 1.57
C LEU A 232 -7.27 -8.35 1.83
N GLU A 233 -7.08 -9.20 2.82
CA GLU A 233 -5.77 -9.70 3.26
C GLU A 233 -4.74 -8.61 3.63
N GLY A 234 -5.24 -7.41 3.99
CA GLY A 234 -4.45 -6.24 4.32
C GLY A 234 -4.04 -5.39 3.12
N SER A 235 -4.67 -5.56 1.95
CA SER A 235 -4.49 -4.65 0.81
C SER A 235 -5.41 -3.43 0.88
N CYS A 236 -5.25 -2.54 -0.11
CA CYS A 236 -6.14 -1.41 -0.36
C CYS A 236 -7.46 -1.82 -1.03
N ASP A 237 -7.72 -3.11 -1.25
CA ASP A 237 -8.92 -3.57 -1.94
C ASP A 237 -10.11 -3.63 -0.97
N LEU A 238 -11.21 -2.98 -1.36
CA LEU A 238 -12.48 -2.97 -0.66
C LEU A 238 -13.19 -4.32 -0.77
N PRO A 239 -13.65 -4.89 0.37
CA PRO A 239 -14.45 -6.11 0.34
C PRO A 239 -15.86 -5.86 -0.24
N ARG A 240 -16.42 -6.89 -0.88
CA ARG A 240 -17.81 -7.01 -1.32
C ARG A 240 -18.65 -7.87 -0.37
N ASP A 241 -18.02 -8.76 0.41
CA ASP A 241 -18.69 -9.72 1.29
C ASP A 241 -19.11 -9.16 2.66
N ARG A 242 -18.68 -7.94 2.98
CA ARG A 242 -18.90 -7.28 4.27
C ARG A 242 -18.82 -5.76 4.14
N THR A 243 -19.18 -5.07 5.22
CA THR A 243 -18.98 -3.62 5.35
C THR A 243 -17.51 -3.24 5.16
N CYS A 244 -17.26 -2.31 4.24
CA CYS A 244 -15.97 -1.67 4.08
C CYS A 244 -15.73 -0.70 5.25
N ILE A 245 -14.58 -0.82 5.90
CA ILE A 245 -14.17 0.08 6.97
C ILE A 245 -12.99 0.89 6.45
N ILE A 246 -13.20 2.19 6.29
CA ILE A 246 -12.23 3.13 5.72
C ILE A 246 -11.98 4.27 6.71
N GLY A 247 -10.73 4.65 6.91
CA GLY A 247 -10.33 5.85 7.64
C GLY A 247 -9.81 6.93 6.71
N LEU A 248 -10.21 8.18 6.93
CA LEU A 248 -9.83 9.34 6.11
C LEU A 248 -9.26 10.44 7.01
N HIS A 249 -8.16 11.10 6.60
CA HIS A 249 -7.59 12.24 7.34
C HIS A 249 -8.26 13.59 7.04
N GLN A 250 -8.99 13.72 5.93
CA GLN A 250 -9.80 14.91 5.67
C GLN A 250 -11.14 14.49 5.04
N PRO A 251 -12.28 14.83 5.68
CA PRO A 251 -13.58 14.84 5.01
C PRO A 251 -13.51 15.83 3.85
N SER A 252 -14.15 15.55 2.71
CA SER A 252 -14.37 16.63 1.74
C SER A 252 -15.28 17.67 2.42
N GLN A 253 -15.16 18.96 2.10
CA GLN A 253 -16.10 19.98 2.60
C GLN A 253 -17.58 19.68 2.25
N GLN A 254 -17.82 18.66 1.42
CA GLN A 254 -19.13 18.20 0.94
C GLN A 254 -19.60 16.87 1.56
N THR A 255 -18.83 16.19 2.42
CA THR A 255 -19.34 15.06 3.20
C THR A 255 -20.24 15.58 4.32
N GLN A 256 -21.50 15.88 3.98
CA GLN A 256 -22.55 16.08 4.97
C GLN A 256 -22.83 14.75 5.70
N ILE A 257 -22.62 14.80 7.02
CA ILE A 257 -23.22 13.94 8.04
C ILE A 257 -22.76 12.47 7.99
N VAL A 258 -21.77 12.18 8.84
CA VAL A 258 -21.45 10.83 9.32
C VAL A 258 -22.73 10.20 9.89
N LYS A 259 -23.27 9.18 9.22
CA LYS A 259 -24.48 8.47 9.68
C LYS A 259 -24.25 7.69 10.98
N TYR A 260 -22.99 7.44 11.36
CA TYR A 260 -22.58 6.82 12.63
C TYR A 260 -21.17 7.28 13.07
N PRO A 261 -21.01 8.38 13.83
CA PRO A 261 -19.72 8.75 14.39
C PRO A 261 -19.32 7.72 15.45
N THR A 262 -18.47 6.76 15.08
CA THR A 262 -17.89 5.83 16.05
C THR A 262 -16.90 6.62 16.90
N LYS A 263 -17.30 6.99 18.12
CA LYS A 263 -16.40 7.54 19.15
C LYS A 263 -15.26 6.54 19.36
N ILE A 264 -14.05 6.86 18.88
CA ILE A 264 -12.87 6.09 19.23
C ILE A 264 -12.44 6.56 20.62
N LEU A 265 -12.56 5.68 21.62
CA LEU A 265 -12.00 5.89 22.94
C LEU A 265 -10.47 5.71 22.83
N THR A 266 -9.72 6.77 22.57
CA THR A 266 -8.26 6.74 22.66
C THR A 266 -7.83 6.87 24.11
N GLN A 267 -7.01 5.93 24.60
CA GLN A 267 -6.35 6.02 25.91
C GLN A 267 -5.18 7.02 25.95
N ASN A 268 -4.93 7.75 24.85
CA ASN A 268 -3.89 8.77 24.76
C ASN A 268 -4.53 10.16 24.58
N PRO A 269 -4.58 11.00 25.64
CA PRO A 269 -5.02 12.39 25.54
C PRO A 269 -3.94 13.21 24.84
N GLY A 270 -4.12 13.52 23.55
CA GLY A 270 -3.17 14.32 22.78
C GLY A 270 -3.23 14.16 21.25
N LEU A 271 -3.90 13.11 20.76
CA LEU A 271 -4.33 13.04 19.36
C LEU A 271 -5.73 13.65 19.28
N ASP A 272 -5.80 14.95 19.00
CA ASP A 272 -7.08 15.58 18.67
C ASP A 272 -7.60 14.94 17.37
N ASP A 273 -8.53 13.98 17.51
CA ASP A 273 -9.22 13.22 16.46
C ASP A 273 -10.08 14.10 15.51
N ILE A 274 -9.91 15.42 15.56
CA ILE A 274 -10.74 16.44 14.90
C ILE A 274 -10.74 16.29 13.36
N PHE A 275 -9.72 15.67 12.79
CA PHE A 275 -9.59 15.51 11.33
C PHE A 275 -9.83 14.08 10.83
N PHE A 276 -10.08 13.10 11.71
CA PHE A 276 -10.21 11.71 11.26
C PHE A 276 -11.68 11.28 11.07
N GLU A 277 -12.05 10.85 9.86
CA GLU A 277 -13.38 10.30 9.56
C GLU A 277 -13.33 8.77 9.39
N ARG A 278 -14.34 8.11 9.95
CA ARG A 278 -14.61 6.68 9.72
C ARG A 278 -15.75 6.53 8.71
N LEU A 279 -15.41 6.13 7.48
CA LEU A 279 -16.39 5.83 6.45
C LEU A 279 -16.73 4.33 6.48
N LEU A 280 -18.03 4.03 6.55
CA LEU A 280 -18.57 2.68 6.48
C LEU A 280 -19.42 2.56 5.22
N LEU A 281 -18.96 1.77 4.26
CA LEU A 281 -19.71 1.51 3.03
C LEU A 281 -20.22 0.08 3.03
N HIS A 282 -21.51 -0.10 2.77
CA HIS A 282 -22.11 -1.41 2.59
C HIS A 282 -22.26 -1.69 1.09
N PRO A 283 -21.53 -2.65 0.51
CA PRO A 283 -21.59 -2.92 -0.93
C PRO A 283 -23.01 -3.17 -1.45
N ARG A 284 -23.88 -3.76 -0.61
CA ARG A 284 -25.30 -4.04 -0.92
C ARG A 284 -26.12 -2.78 -1.21
N ASP A 285 -25.76 -1.65 -0.59
CA ASP A 285 -26.49 -0.38 -0.77
C ASP A 285 -26.26 0.19 -2.17
N TYR A 286 -25.22 -0.28 -2.87
CA TYR A 286 -24.82 0.13 -4.21
C TYR A 286 -24.97 -0.99 -5.26
N GLY A 287 -25.49 -2.16 -4.88
CA GLY A 287 -25.61 -3.32 -5.79
C GLY A 287 -24.29 -4.04 -6.08
N PHE A 288 -23.26 -3.86 -5.24
CA PHE A 288 -21.93 -4.44 -5.39
C PHE A 288 -21.60 -5.51 -4.33
N ASP A 289 -22.56 -5.99 -3.56
CA ASP A 289 -22.31 -7.14 -2.67
C ASP A 289 -22.11 -8.45 -3.45
N GLY A 290 -21.45 -9.39 -2.81
CA GLY A 290 -21.18 -10.71 -3.38
C GLY A 290 -20.04 -11.41 -2.66
N ARG A 291 -19.75 -12.64 -3.09
CA ARG A 291 -18.57 -13.37 -2.62
C ARG A 291 -17.31 -12.71 -3.16
N GLU A 292 -16.25 -12.72 -2.36
CA GLU A 292 -14.95 -12.30 -2.85
C GLU A 292 -14.45 -13.21 -3.96
N ILE A 293 -13.75 -12.63 -4.93
CA ILE A 293 -13.14 -13.39 -6.00
C ILE A 293 -11.94 -14.15 -5.44
N THR A 294 -12.01 -15.47 -5.48
CA THR A 294 -10.90 -16.35 -5.07
C THR A 294 -9.73 -16.25 -6.05
N LEU A 295 -8.51 -16.21 -5.50
CA LEU A 295 -7.29 -16.37 -6.28
C LEU A 295 -7.05 -17.87 -6.52
N SER A 296 -7.29 -18.33 -7.75
CA SER A 296 -7.04 -19.74 -8.13
C SER A 296 -5.60 -19.97 -8.58
N SER A 297 -5.15 -19.24 -9.60
CA SER A 297 -3.79 -19.30 -10.14
C SER A 297 -3.44 -17.98 -10.84
N THR A 298 -2.15 -17.72 -11.08
CA THR A 298 -1.71 -16.53 -11.82
C THR A 298 -2.34 -16.48 -13.23
N PRO A 299 -2.32 -17.54 -14.06
CA PRO A 299 -2.94 -17.49 -15.39
C PRO A 299 -4.44 -17.19 -15.36
N ILE A 300 -5.20 -17.81 -14.45
CA ILE A 300 -6.64 -17.55 -14.31
C ILE A 300 -6.90 -16.10 -13.89
N LEU A 301 -6.08 -15.56 -12.98
CA LEU A 301 -6.19 -14.15 -12.59
C LEU A 301 -5.96 -13.21 -13.79
N ILE A 302 -4.93 -13.48 -14.60
CA ILE A 302 -4.63 -12.67 -15.80
C ILE A 302 -5.78 -12.75 -16.80
N GLU A 303 -6.32 -13.94 -17.06
CA GLU A 303 -7.49 -14.13 -17.92
C GLU A 303 -8.69 -13.31 -17.41
N GLN A 304 -8.98 -13.37 -16.11
CA GLN A 304 -10.05 -12.57 -15.50
C GLN A 304 -9.84 -11.06 -15.68
N ILE A 305 -8.60 -10.58 -15.50
CA ILE A 305 -8.27 -9.17 -15.73
C ILE A 305 -8.46 -8.81 -17.21
N GLN A 306 -8.03 -9.67 -18.14
CA GLN A 306 -8.19 -9.45 -19.58
C GLN A 306 -9.66 -9.44 -20.01
N THR A 307 -10.49 -10.33 -19.46
CA THR A 307 -11.97 -10.30 -19.62
C THR A 307 -12.50 -8.93 -19.24
N VAL A 308 -12.11 -8.39 -18.07
CA VAL A 308 -12.55 -7.05 -17.64
C VAL A 308 -12.05 -5.94 -18.55
N LEU A 309 -10.78 -6.00 -18.98
CA LEU A 309 -10.20 -5.00 -19.89
C LEU A 309 -10.92 -4.98 -21.25
N SER A 310 -11.34 -6.14 -21.76
CA SER A 310 -12.15 -6.24 -22.99
C SER A 310 -13.60 -5.75 -22.86
N GLY A 311 -13.99 -5.16 -21.74
CA GLY A 311 -15.34 -4.64 -21.50
C GLY A 311 -16.38 -5.73 -21.19
N GLN A 312 -15.96 -6.99 -20.98
CA GLN A 312 -16.89 -8.09 -20.71
C GLN A 312 -17.33 -8.11 -19.25
N THR A 313 -18.66 -8.07 -19.05
CA THR A 313 -19.26 -8.12 -17.72
C THR A 313 -18.92 -9.43 -16.99
N SER A 314 -18.49 -9.32 -15.73
CA SER A 314 -18.18 -10.44 -14.86
C SER A 314 -18.26 -10.03 -13.39
N GLU A 315 -18.27 -10.99 -12.46
CA GLU A 315 -18.13 -10.68 -11.03
C GLU A 315 -16.79 -9.99 -10.72
N PHE A 316 -15.75 -10.28 -11.50
CA PHE A 316 -14.46 -9.58 -11.41
C PHE A 316 -14.59 -8.11 -11.82
N MET A 317 -15.35 -7.81 -12.89
CA MET A 317 -15.63 -6.44 -13.30
C MET A 317 -16.38 -5.67 -12.20
N LYS A 318 -17.35 -6.29 -11.52
CA LYS A 318 -18.03 -5.65 -10.40
C LYS A 318 -17.07 -5.30 -9.26
N ALA A 319 -16.12 -6.18 -8.94
CA ALA A 319 -15.08 -5.90 -7.96
C ALA A 319 -14.14 -4.76 -8.40
N ALA A 320 -13.80 -4.70 -9.70
CA ALA A 320 -13.01 -3.62 -10.29
C ALA A 320 -13.75 -2.28 -10.26
N ILE A 321 -15.03 -2.24 -10.60
CA ILE A 321 -15.88 -1.04 -10.53
C ILE A 321 -16.01 -0.58 -9.07
N TRP A 322 -16.28 -1.49 -8.13
CA TRP A 322 -16.40 -1.17 -6.71
C TRP A 322 -15.16 -0.47 -6.14
N ASN A 323 -13.97 -0.99 -6.49
CA ASN A 323 -12.71 -0.40 -6.07
C ASN A 323 -12.39 0.88 -6.84
N GLY A 324 -12.45 0.84 -8.17
CA GLY A 324 -12.14 1.97 -9.05
C GLY A 324 -13.03 3.17 -8.77
N GLY A 325 -14.35 2.96 -8.63
CA GLY A 325 -15.30 4.03 -8.38
C GLY A 325 -15.10 4.72 -7.04
N PHE A 326 -14.80 3.95 -5.98
CA PHE A 326 -14.41 4.54 -4.70
C PHE A 326 -13.18 5.44 -4.83
N TYR A 327 -12.12 4.96 -5.48
CA TYR A 327 -10.90 5.78 -5.59
C TYR A 327 -11.05 6.95 -6.58
N LEU A 328 -11.90 6.86 -7.61
CA LEU A 328 -12.23 8.01 -8.47
C LEU A 328 -12.95 9.10 -7.68
N TRP A 329 -13.91 8.72 -6.83
CA TRP A 329 -14.55 9.65 -5.90
C TRP A 329 -13.52 10.26 -4.94
N ARG A 330 -12.68 9.42 -4.30
CA ARG A 330 -11.68 9.91 -3.34
C ARG A 330 -10.57 10.75 -3.96
N ALA A 331 -10.29 10.57 -5.24
CA ALA A 331 -9.38 11.42 -6.00
C ALA A 331 -10.01 12.75 -6.46
N GLY A 332 -11.31 12.97 -6.20
CA GLY A 332 -12.03 14.18 -6.61
C GLY A 332 -12.38 14.22 -8.09
N VAL A 333 -12.24 13.11 -8.82
CA VAL A 333 -12.69 12.99 -10.22
C VAL A 333 -14.22 12.98 -10.29
N CYS A 334 -14.85 12.34 -9.31
CA CYS A 334 -16.30 12.21 -9.20
C CYS A 334 -16.79 12.86 -7.90
N GLN A 335 -18.02 13.38 -7.89
CA GLN A 335 -18.56 14.15 -6.76
C GLN A 335 -18.96 13.25 -5.59
N ASP A 336 -19.39 12.02 -5.89
CA ASP A 336 -19.87 11.01 -4.95
C ASP A 336 -19.48 9.60 -5.42
N LEU A 337 -19.79 8.60 -4.60
CA LEU A 337 -19.45 7.21 -4.89
C LEU A 337 -20.23 6.71 -6.11
N GLU A 338 -21.51 7.03 -6.23
CA GLU A 338 -22.38 6.62 -7.32
C GLU A 338 -21.84 7.07 -8.68
N SER A 339 -21.49 8.35 -8.84
CA SER A 339 -20.84 8.87 -10.04
C SER A 339 -19.46 8.26 -10.27
N GLY A 340 -18.73 7.94 -9.20
CA GLY A 340 -17.49 7.16 -9.26
C GLY A 340 -17.68 5.77 -9.85
N LEU A 341 -18.69 5.02 -9.37
CA LEU A 341 -19.02 3.68 -9.85
C LEU A 341 -19.43 3.71 -11.33
N SER A 342 -20.31 4.64 -11.72
CA SER A 342 -20.71 4.82 -13.12
C SER A 342 -19.53 5.21 -14.01
N SER A 343 -18.62 6.06 -13.53
CA SER A 343 -17.41 6.44 -14.28
C SER A 343 -16.47 5.26 -14.48
N ALA A 344 -16.20 4.47 -13.42
CA ALA A 344 -15.37 3.27 -13.52
C ALA A 344 -15.98 2.24 -14.50
N GLU A 345 -17.29 2.05 -14.47
CA GLU A 345 -18.00 1.17 -15.41
C GLU A 345 -17.86 1.66 -16.86
N SER A 346 -18.11 2.95 -17.12
CA SER A 346 -17.94 3.55 -18.45
C SER A 346 -16.50 3.40 -18.96
N LEU A 347 -15.50 3.70 -18.13
CA LEU A 347 -14.08 3.57 -18.50
C LEU A 347 -13.72 2.14 -18.93
N LEU A 348 -14.27 1.13 -18.24
CA LEU A 348 -14.03 -0.27 -18.54
C LEU A 348 -14.80 -0.74 -19.78
N THR A 349 -16.11 -0.47 -19.84
CA THR A 349 -17.00 -0.97 -20.89
C THR A 349 -16.78 -0.27 -22.24
N GLU A 350 -16.32 0.98 -22.24
CA GLU A 350 -15.93 1.71 -23.45
C GLU A 350 -14.48 1.41 -23.89
N GLY A 351 -13.77 0.49 -23.23
CA GLY A 351 -12.42 0.06 -23.62
C GLY A 351 -11.31 1.08 -23.34
N LYS A 352 -11.59 2.17 -22.62
CA LYS A 352 -10.61 3.24 -22.33
C LYS A 352 -9.47 2.73 -21.44
N VAL A 353 -9.77 1.87 -20.48
CA VAL A 353 -8.75 1.26 -19.60
C VAL A 353 -7.84 0.32 -20.39
N GLN A 354 -8.38 -0.45 -21.35
CA GLN A 354 -7.57 -1.28 -22.24
C GLN A 354 -6.68 -0.43 -23.15
N ALA A 355 -7.20 0.65 -23.72
CA ALA A 355 -6.42 1.57 -24.53
C ALA A 355 -5.27 2.20 -23.72
N LYS A 356 -5.52 2.59 -22.46
CA LYS A 356 -4.47 3.10 -21.56
C LYS A 356 -3.41 2.04 -21.23
N LEU A 357 -3.80 0.78 -21.03
CA LEU A 357 -2.83 -0.31 -20.85
C LEU A 357 -1.96 -0.47 -22.11
N GLN A 358 -2.56 -0.46 -23.30
CA GLN A 358 -1.84 -0.57 -24.57
C GLN A 358 -0.86 0.59 -24.76
N GLU A 359 -1.27 1.83 -24.48
CA GLU A 359 -0.41 3.01 -24.51
C GLU A 359 0.84 2.83 -23.62
N ILE A 360 0.66 2.31 -22.40
CA ILE A 360 1.77 2.02 -21.50
C ILE A 360 2.64 0.88 -22.05
N GLN A 361 2.06 -0.18 -22.61
CA GLN A 361 2.81 -1.27 -23.23
C GLN A 361 3.65 -0.78 -24.42
N ASP A 362 3.08 0.06 -25.28
CA ASP A 362 3.79 0.64 -26.43
C ASP A 362 4.94 1.53 -25.96
N TYR A 363 4.73 2.31 -24.89
CA TYR A 363 5.79 3.07 -24.25
C TYR A 363 6.90 2.18 -23.68
N PHE A 364 6.58 0.95 -23.24
CA PHE A 364 7.58 -0.01 -22.77
C PHE A 364 8.44 -0.57 -23.91
N LEU A 365 7.87 -0.70 -25.12
CA LEU A 365 8.54 -1.23 -26.30
C LEU A 365 9.40 -0.19 -27.02
N ASN A 366 8.96 1.06 -27.07
CA ASN A 366 9.64 2.15 -27.79
C ASN A 366 10.71 2.86 -26.94
N ARG A 367 11.32 2.15 -25.99
CA ARG A 367 12.34 2.70 -25.07
C ARG A 367 13.71 2.71 -25.73
N ASP A 368 13.98 3.74 -26.50
CA ASP A 368 15.35 4.16 -26.83
C ASP A 368 15.99 4.94 -25.66
#